data_AF-A0A396I0J2-F1
#
_entry.id   AF-A0A396I0J2-F1
#
_cell.length_a   1.000
_cell.length_b   1.000
_cell.length_c   1.000
_cell.angle_alpha   90.00
_cell.angle_beta   90.00
_cell.angle_gamma   90.00
#
_symmetry.space_group_name_H-M   'P 1'
#
loop_
_entity.id
_entity.type
_entity.pdbx_description
1 polymer ?
#
loop_
_entity_poly.entity_id
_entity_poly.type
_entity_poly.pdbx_seq_one_letter_code
_entity_poly.pdbx_strand_id
1 'polypeptide(L)'
;MNFEDFIVGHFINRAHDILEAYNAYMEEGKVECLVKGNGAMHFESYLQRMVRMAATDQAVLEYYNTSLAERMKALVKEFTRIGVEDCEKFLYGGNMKRKQKNMASGNL
;
A
#
# COMPACT_ATOMS: atom_id res chain seq x y z
N MET A 1 -9.79 33.20 -0.87
CA MET A 1 -9.25 31.83 -0.73
C MET A 1 -8.24 31.89 0.40
N ASN A 2 -8.54 31.28 1.54
CA ASN A 2 -7.55 31.14 2.60
C ASN A 2 -6.62 29.95 2.25
N PHE A 3 -5.48 29.84 2.95
CA PHE A 3 -4.55 28.74 2.72
C PHE A 3 -5.19 27.37 3.01
N GLU A 4 -6.08 27.29 3.99
CA GLU A 4 -6.75 26.04 4.38
C GLU A 4 -7.64 25.49 3.26
N ASP A 5 -8.45 26.32 2.61
CA ASP A 5 -9.29 25.95 1.46
C ASP A 5 -8.43 25.43 0.29
N PHE A 6 -7.25 26.05 0.08
CA PHE A 6 -6.32 25.59 -0.95
C PHE A 6 -5.78 24.19 -0.64
N ILE A 7 -5.39 23.93 0.62
CA ILE A 7 -4.90 22.63 1.05
C ILE A 7 -6.00 21.57 0.99
N VAL A 8 -7.21 21.88 1.46
CA VAL A 8 -8.38 20.98 1.35
C VAL A 8 -8.68 20.66 -0.11
N GLY A 9 -8.72 21.68 -0.98
CA GLY A 9 -8.92 21.49 -2.41
C GLY A 9 -7.85 20.60 -3.05
N HIS A 10 -6.58 20.75 -2.66
CA HIS A 10 -5.50 19.86 -3.12
C HIS A 10 -5.77 18.40 -2.74
N PHE A 11 -6.11 18.14 -1.48
CA PHE A 11 -6.38 16.77 -1.02
C PHE A 11 -7.63 16.17 -1.62
N ILE A 12 -8.70 16.95 -1.84
CA ILE A 12 -9.88 16.49 -2.58
C ILE A 12 -9.49 16.04 -3.98
N ASN A 13 -8.70 16.85 -4.69
CA ASN A 13 -8.28 16.54 -6.06
C ASN A 13 -7.31 15.36 -6.16
N ARG A 14 -6.59 15.05 -5.08
CA ARG A 14 -5.51 14.04 -5.05
C ARG A 14 -5.80 12.81 -4.24
N ALA A 15 -6.92 12.74 -3.52
CA ALA A 15 -7.25 11.62 -2.65
C ALA A 15 -7.15 10.26 -3.35
N HIS A 16 -7.75 10.10 -4.53
CA HIS A 16 -7.69 8.83 -5.26
C HIS A 16 -6.26 8.45 -5.68
N ASP A 17 -5.48 9.38 -6.21
CA ASP A 17 -4.09 9.11 -6.59
C ASP A 17 -3.20 8.80 -5.39
N ILE A 18 -3.46 9.43 -4.24
CA ILE A 18 -2.77 9.12 -2.99
C ILE A 18 -3.11 7.70 -2.53
N LEU A 19 -4.39 7.32 -2.57
CA LEU A 19 -4.84 5.97 -2.20
C LEU A 19 -4.33 4.91 -3.20
N GLU A 20 -4.28 5.23 -4.49
CA GLU A 20 -3.75 4.36 -5.55
C GLU A 20 -2.24 4.19 -5.42
N ALA A 21 -1.49 5.27 -5.18
CA ALA A 21 -0.06 5.21 -4.92
C ALA A 21 0.24 4.39 -3.66
N TYR A 22 -0.59 4.52 -2.61
CA TYR A 22 -0.48 3.68 -1.42
C TYR A 22 -0.74 2.21 -1.75
N ASN A 23 -1.77 1.89 -2.54
CA ASN A 23 -2.02 0.51 -2.95
C ASN A 23 -0.90 -0.04 -3.84
N ALA A 24 -0.36 0.74 -4.77
CA ALA A 24 0.78 0.31 -5.59
C ALA A 24 2.03 0.07 -4.73
N TYR A 25 2.29 0.94 -3.75
CA TYR A 25 3.32 0.73 -2.73
C TYR A 25 3.14 -0.61 -2.00
N MET A 26 1.89 -0.96 -1.67
CA MET A 26 1.53 -2.22 -0.99
C MET A 26 1.61 -3.45 -1.89
N GLU A 27 1.11 -3.38 -3.13
CA GLU A 27 1.00 -4.53 -4.04
C GLU A 27 2.34 -4.89 -4.68
N GLU A 28 3.13 -3.88 -5.03
CA GLU A 28 4.26 -4.10 -5.92
C GLU A 28 5.58 -4.23 -5.17
N GLY A 29 5.66 -3.75 -3.91
CA GLY A 29 6.91 -3.69 -3.15
C GLY A 29 8.07 -3.01 -3.90
N LYS A 30 7.76 -2.29 -4.98
CA LYS A 30 8.69 -1.69 -5.95
C LYS A 30 9.43 -0.47 -5.41
N VAL A 31 9.07 -0.03 -4.21
CA VAL A 31 9.88 0.96 -3.52
C VAL A 31 11.05 0.23 -2.91
N GLU A 32 12.25 0.66 -3.29
CA GLU A 32 13.48 0.15 -2.72
C GLU A 32 13.98 1.13 -1.66
N CYS A 33 14.34 0.61 -0.50
CA CYS A 33 14.98 1.39 0.55
C CYS A 33 16.49 1.19 0.46
N LEU A 34 17.27 2.28 0.56
CA LEU A 34 18.72 2.18 0.69
C LEU A 34 19.06 1.64 2.08
N VAL A 35 19.51 0.40 2.14
CA VAL A 35 19.88 -0.27 3.40
C VAL A 35 21.39 -0.48 3.44
N LYS A 36 21.98 -0.32 4.62
CA LYS A 36 23.39 -0.65 4.86
C LYS A 36 23.49 -2.13 5.27
N GLY A 37 24.02 -2.96 4.38
CA GLY A 37 24.36 -4.35 4.66
C GLY A 37 25.81 -4.50 5.15
N ASN A 38 26.39 -5.69 5.00
CA ASN A 38 27.77 -6.05 5.37
C ASN A 38 28.84 -5.21 4.64
N GLY A 39 28.95 -3.93 4.99
CA GLY A 39 29.93 -2.99 4.42
C GLY A 39 29.52 -2.28 3.13
N ALA A 40 28.40 -2.63 2.49
CA ALA A 40 27.92 -2.02 1.25
C ALA A 40 26.46 -1.52 1.37
N MET A 41 26.16 -0.44 0.64
CA MET A 41 24.80 0.07 0.49
C MET A 41 24.11 -0.65 -0.67
N HIS A 42 22.94 -1.21 -0.41
CA HIS A 42 22.13 -1.83 -1.43
C HIS A 42 20.70 -1.33 -1.34
N PHE A 43 20.03 -1.29 -2.48
CA PHE A 43 18.59 -1.09 -2.56
C PHE A 43 17.92 -2.43 -2.25
N GLU A 44 17.08 -2.47 -1.22
CA GLU A 44 16.27 -3.63 -0.88
C GLU A 44 14.80 -3.27 -1.06
N SER A 45 14.09 -4.09 -1.84
CA SER A 45 12.65 -3.91 -2.05
C SER A 45 11.90 -4.17 -0.74
N TYR A 46 10.81 -3.42 -0.50
CA TYR A 46 10.01 -3.61 0.70
C TYR A 46 9.51 -5.06 0.83
N LEU A 47 9.15 -5.70 -0.29
CA LEU A 47 8.72 -7.10 -0.30
C LEU A 47 9.84 -8.04 0.14
N GLN A 48 11.07 -7.82 -0.32
CA GLN A 48 12.22 -8.64 0.06
C GLN A 48 12.56 -8.49 1.55
N ARG A 49 12.48 -7.27 2.08
CA ARG A 49 12.66 -7.01 3.51
C ARG A 49 11.58 -7.70 4.34
N MET A 50 10.32 -7.62 3.92
CA MET A 50 9.22 -8.33 4.58
C MET A 50 9.39 -9.85 4.55
N VAL A 51 9.79 -10.42 3.42
CA VAL A 51 10.06 -11.87 3.29
C VAL A 51 11.19 -12.30 4.24
N ARG A 52 12.27 -11.50 4.37
CA ARG A 52 13.33 -11.77 5.35
C ARG A 52 12.82 -11.71 6.79
N MET A 53 12.04 -10.69 7.14
CA MET A 53 11.50 -10.54 8.49
C MET A 53 10.54 -11.69 8.82
N ALA A 54 9.69 -12.11 7.88
CA ALA A 54 8.77 -13.23 8.04
C ALA A 54 9.48 -14.58 8.18
N ALA A 55 10.64 -14.76 7.52
CA ALA A 55 11.46 -15.95 7.69
C ALA A 55 12.04 -16.09 9.11
N THR A 56 12.09 -14.98 9.87
CA THR A 56 12.57 -14.96 11.26
C THR A 56 11.45 -14.82 12.29
N ASP A 57 10.34 -14.16 11.95
CA ASP A 57 9.18 -13.96 12.82
C ASP A 57 7.93 -13.56 12.00
N GLN A 58 6.98 -14.49 11.89
CA GLN A 58 5.72 -14.28 11.17
C GLN A 58 4.82 -13.22 11.84
N ALA A 59 4.90 -13.04 13.16
CA ALA A 59 4.08 -12.08 13.89
C ALA A 59 4.48 -10.63 13.55
N VAL A 60 5.75 -10.40 13.24
CA VAL A 60 6.25 -9.09 12.77
C VAL A 60 5.65 -8.73 11.41
N LEU A 61 5.55 -9.70 10.50
CA LEU A 61 4.91 -9.51 9.19
C LEU A 61 3.40 -9.21 9.36
N GLU A 62 2.72 -9.95 10.23
CA GLU A 62 1.29 -9.75 10.51
C GLU A 62 1.00 -8.39 11.16
N TYR A 63 1.80 -7.99 12.15
CA TYR A 63 1.71 -6.67 12.78
C TYR A 63 1.89 -5.54 11.75
N TYR A 64 2.91 -5.67 10.90
CA TYR A 64 3.20 -4.67 9.87
C TYR A 64 2.05 -4.52 8.88
N ASN A 65 1.55 -5.63 8.32
CA ASN A 65 0.41 -5.62 7.39
C ASN A 65 -0.86 -5.06 8.04
N THR A 66 -1.11 -5.41 9.31
CA THR A 66 -2.25 -4.90 10.08
C THR A 66 -2.13 -3.38 10.24
N SER A 67 -0.97 -2.88 10.66
CA SER A 67 -0.73 -1.45 10.85
C SER A 67 -0.90 -0.63 9.55
N LEU A 68 -0.58 -1.23 8.40
CA LEU A 68 -0.75 -0.60 7.09
C LEU A 68 -2.19 -0.63 6.61
N ALA A 69 -2.91 -1.71 6.86
CA ALA A 69 -4.35 -1.76 6.61
C ALA A 69 -5.11 -0.74 7.48
N GLU A 70 -4.69 -0.55 8.73
CA GLU A 70 -5.24 0.48 9.62
C GLU A 70 -4.96 1.91 9.11
N ARG A 71 -3.75 2.17 8.60
CA ARG A 71 -3.41 3.46 7.97
C ARG A 71 -4.23 3.74 6.71
N MET A 72 -4.40 2.75 5.84
CA MET A 72 -5.28 2.86 4.66
C MET A 72 -6.72 3.18 5.06
N LYS A 73 -7.25 2.49 6.08
CA LYS A 73 -8.58 2.80 6.64
C LYS A 73 -8.69 4.23 7.16
N ALA A 74 -7.65 4.74 7.84
CA ALA A 74 -7.62 6.11 8.31
C ALA A 74 -7.63 7.12 7.15
N LEU A 75 -6.82 6.91 6.10
CA LEU A 75 -6.81 7.78 4.93
C LEU A 75 -8.16 7.81 4.20
N VAL A 76 -8.76 6.63 3.97
CA VAL A 76 -10.11 6.54 3.39
C VAL A 76 -11.11 7.32 4.23
N LYS A 77 -11.11 7.11 5.56
CA LYS A 77 -12.01 7.83 6.47
C LYS A 77 -11.83 9.35 6.38
N GLU A 78 -10.60 9.84 6.38
CA GLU A 78 -10.32 11.28 6.33
C GLU A 78 -10.68 11.90 4.99
N PHE A 79 -10.43 11.20 3.87
CA PHE A 79 -10.84 11.68 2.55
C PHE A 79 -12.37 11.68 2.37
N THR A 80 -13.06 10.65 2.83
CA THR A 80 -14.53 10.65 2.89
C THR A 80 -15.05 11.80 3.76
N ARG A 81 -14.39 12.08 4.90
CA ARG A 81 -14.78 13.18 5.80
C ARG A 81 -14.68 14.56 5.14
N ILE A 82 -13.71 14.79 4.26
CA ILE A 82 -13.58 16.06 3.53
C ILE A 82 -14.39 16.10 2.22
N GLY A 83 -15.24 15.10 1.98
CA GLY A 83 -16.20 15.09 0.86
C GLY A 83 -15.72 14.36 -0.40
N VAL A 84 -14.66 13.55 -0.32
CA VAL A 84 -14.24 12.72 -1.47
C VAL A 84 -15.04 11.42 -1.48
N GLU A 85 -15.79 11.22 -2.55
CA GLU A 85 -16.61 10.03 -2.76
C GLU A 85 -15.76 8.82 -3.20
N ASP A 86 -16.33 7.61 -3.15
CA ASP A 86 -15.72 6.36 -3.65
C ASP A 86 -14.32 6.02 -3.09
N CYS A 87 -13.98 6.45 -1.87
CA CYS A 87 -12.71 6.11 -1.24
C CYS A 87 -12.69 4.66 -0.73
N GLU A 88 -13.85 4.08 -0.43
CA GLU A 88 -14.04 2.76 0.14
C GLU A 88 -13.57 1.64 -0.81
N LYS A 89 -13.53 1.89 -2.12
CA LYS A 89 -13.01 0.94 -3.13
C LYS A 89 -11.56 0.51 -2.84
N PHE A 90 -10.79 1.36 -2.17
CA PHE A 90 -9.39 1.08 -1.83
C PHE A 90 -9.25 0.14 -0.60
N LEU A 91 -10.30 -0.05 0.20
CA LEU A 91 -10.29 -0.97 1.34
C LEU A 91 -10.36 -2.44 0.93
N TYR A 92 -10.97 -2.74 -0.21
CA TYR A 92 -11.22 -4.10 -0.71
C TYR A 92 -10.24 -4.53 -1.81
N GLY A 93 -9.39 -3.61 -2.29
CA GLY A 93 -8.43 -3.85 -3.38
C GLY A 93 -7.31 -4.84 -3.03
N GLY A 94 -6.93 -4.97 -1.75
CA GLY A 94 -5.83 -5.84 -1.31
C GLY A 94 -6.05 -7.36 -1.47
N ASN A 95 -7.21 -7.81 -1.96
CA ASN A 95 -7.53 -9.24 -2.16
C ASN A 95 -8.05 -9.62 -3.56
N MET A 96 -8.11 -8.71 -4.53
CA MET A 96 -8.78 -8.96 -5.83
C MET A 96 -7.86 -9.37 -7.01
N LYS A 97 -6.61 -9.84 -6.78
CA LYS A 97 -5.80 -10.47 -7.86
C LYS A 97 -5.12 -11.80 -7.52
N ARG A 98 -5.49 -12.47 -6.42
CA ARG A 98 -5.11 -13.89 -6.17
C ARG A 98 -6.13 -14.89 -6.70
N LYS A 99 -6.85 -14.58 -7.78
CA LYS A 99 -7.72 -15.57 -8.47
C LYS A 99 -7.97 -15.26 -9.95
N GLN A 100 -6.90 -15.16 -10.75
CA GLN A 100 -6.97 -15.50 -12.19
C GLN A 100 -5.57 -15.64 -12.81
N LYS A 101 -4.84 -16.68 -12.40
CA LYS A 101 -3.81 -17.35 -13.20
C LYS A 101 -3.50 -18.69 -12.54
N ASN A 102 -4.48 -19.58 -12.53
CA ASN A 102 -4.35 -21.03 -12.28
C ASN A 102 -5.59 -21.73 -12.86
N MET A 103 -5.92 -21.42 -14.12
CA MET A 103 -6.84 -22.20 -14.96
C MET A 103 -6.47 -21.95 -16.43
N ALA A 104 -5.30 -22.43 -16.79
CA ALA A 104 -4.73 -22.66 -18.13
C ALA A 104 -3.27 -23.02 -17.83
N SER A 105 -2.92 -24.29 -17.60
CA SER A 105 -2.89 -25.31 -18.64
C SER A 105 -3.24 -26.68 -18.07
N GLY A 106 -4.36 -27.23 -18.53
CA GLY A 106 -4.57 -28.66 -18.64
C GLY A 106 -4.69 -28.99 -20.12
N ASN A 107 -3.97 -30.04 -20.54
CA ASN A 107 -4.03 -30.75 -21.81
C ASN A 107 -3.54 -30.04 -23.08
N LEU A 108 -2.33 -30.41 -23.50
CA LEU A 108 -2.13 -31.39 -24.57
C LEU A 108 -0.82 -32.15 -24.35
#